data_AF-A0A6N7X7T5-F1
#
_entry.id   AF-A0A6N7X7T5-F1
#
_cell.length_a   1.000
_cell.length_b   1.000
_cell.length_c   1.000
_cell.angle_alpha   90.00
_cell.angle_beta   90.00
_cell.angle_gamma   90.00
#
_symmetry.space_group_name_H-M   'P 1'
#
loop_
_entity.id
_entity.type
_entity.pdbx_description
1 polymer ?
#
loop_
_entity_poly.entity_id
_entity_poly.type
_entity_poly.pdbx_seq_one_letter_code
_entity_poly.pdbx_strand_id
1 'polypeptide(L)'
;MAEIIQIQRVEVGLKNLTARVRVSKEAPLLTSGDLRATTRVYNLMPHIIDHVCLGDSGETFKEVMGNTELAHLLEHVTVELLSQSSASGEITSGKTTPVPGENRTYDIQLSCPDDVLVAGALSSAVWIMNWAFSGGGEPKPDIEAIVSGLTNLVSSLGDEPAKQYEEQVERQIQDEVEQRRKELLAQREEELARRREAAEAIAAKKAAEARERLRAEREAREAQERERRPSWAVEDDGPLAGATEGDTASASSAAQIQRMLAVSPEAYQSSQDLLAERVAWEPPSEELVPSQEDEPVSRHAFADEPPEEPVLTHGHDDYASQLNTAFATRPHIDLGERADGGDTPGDGGGEDAAGGTADGGEGKVPLPWDPPEGEG
;
A
#
# COMPACT_ATOMS: atom_id res chain seq x y z
N MET A 1 -1.12 39.92 -6.57
CA MET A 1 -1.53 38.89 -7.55
C MET A 1 -2.72 38.18 -6.95
N ALA A 2 -3.85 38.10 -7.65
CA ALA A 2 -5.00 37.36 -7.16
C ALA A 2 -4.67 35.86 -7.23
N GLU A 3 -4.95 35.12 -6.16
CA GLU A 3 -4.77 33.66 -6.13
C GLU A 3 -5.98 33.03 -6.82
N ILE A 4 -5.76 32.52 -8.04
CA ILE A 4 -6.82 32.00 -8.93
C ILE A 4 -7.10 30.54 -8.60
N ILE A 5 -6.06 29.77 -8.27
CA ILE A 5 -6.17 28.40 -7.79
C ILE A 5 -5.49 28.28 -6.44
N GLN A 6 -6.21 27.76 -5.45
CA GLN A 6 -5.73 27.51 -4.10
C GLN A 6 -5.67 26.00 -3.84
N ILE A 7 -4.53 25.51 -3.34
CA ILE A 7 -4.41 24.13 -2.84
C ILE A 7 -4.92 24.10 -1.40
N GLN A 8 -5.97 23.31 -1.15
CA GLN A 8 -6.60 23.21 0.18
C GLN A 8 -5.99 22.12 1.04
N ARG A 9 -5.66 20.99 0.41
CA ARG A 9 -5.08 19.82 1.07
C ARG A 9 -4.26 19.03 0.06
N VAL A 10 -3.20 18.41 0.54
CA VAL A 10 -2.41 17.41 -0.19
C VAL A 10 -2.41 16.12 0.63
N GLU A 11 -2.69 15.01 -0.04
CA GLU A 11 -2.60 13.65 0.49
C GLU A 11 -1.56 12.89 -0.32
N VAL A 12 -0.56 12.35 0.37
CA VAL A 12 0.52 11.57 -0.24
C VAL A 12 0.20 10.09 -0.05
N GLY A 13 -0.06 9.39 -1.15
CA GLY A 13 -0.27 7.95 -1.17
C GLY A 13 0.95 7.20 -1.70
N LEU A 14 0.92 5.87 -1.65
CA LEU A 14 2.07 5.02 -2.04
C LEU A 14 2.51 5.16 -3.50
N LYS A 15 1.60 5.57 -4.39
CA LYS A 15 1.86 5.70 -5.84
C LYS A 15 1.43 7.04 -6.42
N ASN A 16 0.54 7.73 -5.70
CA ASN A 16 -0.16 8.89 -6.21
C ASN A 16 -0.23 9.95 -5.11
N LEU A 17 0.02 11.19 -5.51
CA LEU A 17 -0.30 12.37 -4.73
C LEU A 17 -1.69 12.87 -5.16
N THR A 18 -2.57 13.12 -4.19
CA THR A 18 -3.90 13.69 -4.44
C THR A 18 -4.00 15.06 -3.79
N ALA A 19 -4.25 16.10 -4.60
CA ALA A 19 -4.41 17.47 -4.15
C ALA A 19 -5.85 17.93 -4.33
N ARG A 20 -6.45 18.43 -3.26
CA ARG A 20 -7.73 19.14 -3.34
C ARG A 20 -7.47 20.60 -3.65
N VAL A 21 -7.97 21.06 -4.79
CA VAL A 21 -7.80 22.43 -5.28
C VAL A 21 -9.13 23.15 -5.39
N ARG A 22 -9.13 24.45 -5.13
CA ARG A 22 -10.28 25.33 -5.29
C ARG A 22 -9.97 26.45 -6.27
N VAL A 23 -10.84 26.62 -7.26
CA VAL A 23 -10.75 27.72 -8.22
C VAL A 23 -11.52 28.93 -7.68
N SER A 24 -10.84 30.06 -7.49
CA SER A 24 -11.40 31.32 -7.01
C SER A 24 -12.56 31.79 -7.88
N LYS A 25 -13.57 32.45 -7.29
CA LYS A 25 -14.74 32.98 -8.01
C LYS A 25 -14.39 34.06 -9.04
N GLU A 26 -13.26 34.73 -8.86
CA GLU A 26 -12.76 35.79 -9.73
C GLU A 26 -12.19 35.26 -11.05
N ALA A 27 -11.84 33.97 -11.09
CA ALA A 27 -11.34 33.30 -12.27
C ALA A 27 -12.47 32.67 -13.10
N PRO A 28 -12.28 32.48 -14.41
CA PRO A 28 -13.18 31.65 -15.19
C PRO A 28 -13.16 30.21 -14.67
N LEU A 29 -14.26 29.47 -14.83
CA LEU A 29 -14.30 28.05 -14.47
C LEU A 29 -13.69 27.18 -15.57
N LEU A 30 -13.93 27.56 -16.82
CA LEU A 30 -13.46 26.89 -18.03
C LEU A 30 -12.41 27.73 -18.74
N THR A 31 -11.50 27.09 -19.47
CA THR A 31 -10.48 27.74 -20.30
C THR A 31 -11.08 28.66 -21.37
N SER A 32 -12.28 28.34 -21.86
CA SER A 32 -13.04 29.17 -22.81
C SER A 32 -13.43 30.54 -22.25
N GLY A 33 -13.46 30.71 -20.92
CA GLY A 33 -13.75 31.98 -20.27
C GLY A 33 -12.61 33.01 -20.37
N ASP A 34 -11.38 32.57 -20.64
CA ASP A 34 -10.25 33.45 -20.98
C ASP A 34 -9.25 32.72 -21.91
N LEU A 35 -9.52 32.80 -23.21
CA LEU A 35 -8.66 32.22 -24.23
C LEU A 35 -7.29 32.90 -24.32
N ARG A 36 -7.16 34.16 -23.90
CA ARG A 36 -5.86 34.85 -23.89
C ARG A 36 -4.97 34.25 -22.81
N ALA A 37 -5.51 34.02 -21.61
CA ALA A 37 -4.78 33.33 -20.54
C ALA A 37 -4.43 31.89 -20.93
N THR A 38 -5.37 31.14 -21.49
CA THR A 38 -5.11 29.77 -21.98
C THR A 38 -3.99 29.75 -23.03
N THR A 39 -3.97 30.74 -23.93
CA THR A 39 -2.89 30.90 -24.93
C THR A 39 -1.54 31.22 -24.29
N ARG A 40 -1.49 31.98 -23.18
CA ARG A 40 -0.24 32.22 -22.44
C ARG A 40 0.35 30.92 -21.91
N VAL A 41 -0.48 30.02 -21.39
CA VAL A 41 -0.05 28.69 -20.92
C VAL A 41 0.50 27.87 -22.10
N TYR A 42 -0.23 27.82 -23.22
CA TYR A 42 0.24 27.14 -24.43
C TYR A 42 1.60 27.67 -24.92
N ASN A 43 1.79 28.99 -24.91
CA ASN A 43 3.05 29.60 -25.35
C ASN A 43 4.24 29.31 -24.41
N LEU A 44 3.98 28.94 -23.16
CA LEU A 44 5.02 28.47 -22.24
C LEU A 44 5.34 27.00 -22.45
N MET A 45 4.31 26.20 -22.73
CA MET A 45 4.35 24.74 -22.74
C MET A 45 3.63 24.21 -24.00
N PRO A 46 4.24 24.32 -25.19
CA PRO A 46 3.56 23.97 -26.43
C PRO A 46 3.27 22.47 -26.55
N HIS A 47 4.05 21.61 -25.89
CA HIS A 47 3.90 20.15 -25.94
C HIS A 47 2.73 19.61 -25.11
N ILE A 48 2.11 20.46 -24.27
CA ILE A 48 0.93 20.08 -23.47
C ILE A 48 -0.22 19.57 -24.33
N ILE A 49 -0.31 19.99 -25.60
CA ILE A 49 -1.35 19.58 -26.53
C ILE A 49 -1.23 18.12 -26.95
N ASP A 50 -0.03 17.55 -26.88
CA ASP A 50 0.28 16.19 -27.29
C ASP A 50 0.03 15.17 -26.16
N HIS A 51 -0.33 15.65 -24.95
CA HIS A 51 -0.72 14.79 -23.85
C HIS A 51 -1.99 13.99 -24.18
N VAL A 52 -1.94 12.68 -23.93
CA VAL A 52 -3.12 11.81 -24.00
C VAL A 52 -4.07 12.21 -22.88
N CYS A 53 -5.34 12.45 -23.23
CA CYS A 53 -6.36 12.94 -22.31
C CYS A 53 -7.64 12.13 -22.48
N LEU A 54 -7.86 11.11 -21.65
CA LEU A 54 -9.01 10.20 -21.78
C LEU A 54 -10.25 10.65 -20.98
N GLY A 55 -10.18 11.80 -20.30
CA GLY A 55 -11.22 12.27 -19.39
C GLY A 55 -12.32 13.10 -20.04
N ASP A 56 -12.07 13.65 -21.24
CA ASP A 56 -12.94 14.64 -21.90
C ASP A 56 -13.30 14.19 -23.34
N SER A 57 -13.79 15.12 -24.17
CA SER A 57 -14.36 14.87 -25.51
C SER A 57 -13.37 14.43 -26.60
N GLY A 58 -12.13 14.09 -26.25
CA GLY A 58 -11.04 13.86 -27.19
C GLY A 58 -10.02 12.82 -26.72
N GLU A 59 -9.09 12.44 -27.61
CA GLU A 59 -7.99 11.51 -27.30
C GLU A 59 -6.74 12.24 -26.80
N THR A 60 -6.60 13.52 -27.19
CA THR A 60 -5.46 14.38 -26.83
C THR A 60 -5.95 15.65 -26.16
N PHE A 61 -5.10 16.23 -25.31
CA PHE A 61 -5.44 17.46 -24.60
C PHE A 61 -5.71 18.63 -25.56
N LYS A 62 -5.09 18.62 -26.75
CA LYS A 62 -5.37 19.57 -27.83
C LYS A 62 -6.85 19.77 -28.12
N GLU A 63 -7.63 18.68 -28.10
CA GLU A 63 -9.03 18.68 -28.50
C GLU A 63 -9.94 19.35 -27.47
N VAL A 64 -9.48 19.42 -26.22
CA VAL A 64 -10.28 19.87 -25.07
C VAL A 64 -9.73 21.16 -24.45
N MET A 65 -8.46 21.51 -24.71
CA MET A 65 -7.77 22.66 -24.13
C MET A 65 -8.55 23.98 -24.29
N GLY A 66 -9.25 24.17 -25.41
CA GLY A 66 -10.03 25.38 -25.68
C GLY A 66 -11.30 25.51 -24.83
N ASN A 67 -11.79 24.43 -24.24
CA ASN A 67 -12.99 24.41 -23.41
C ASN A 67 -13.00 23.23 -22.42
N THR A 68 -12.16 23.32 -21.39
CA THR A 68 -12.07 22.35 -20.28
C THR A 68 -11.95 23.11 -18.96
N GLU A 69 -12.16 22.45 -17.81
CA GLU A 69 -12.01 23.04 -16.50
C GLU A 69 -10.58 23.55 -16.24
N LEU A 70 -10.44 24.66 -15.52
CA LEU A 70 -9.11 25.14 -15.11
C LEU A 70 -8.35 24.13 -14.24
N ALA A 71 -9.07 23.30 -13.47
CA ALA A 71 -8.47 22.22 -12.70
C ALA A 71 -7.86 21.14 -13.61
N HIS A 72 -8.52 20.82 -14.72
CA HIS A 72 -8.01 19.86 -15.70
C HIS A 72 -6.81 20.43 -16.47
N LEU A 73 -6.83 21.71 -16.82
CA LEU A 73 -5.63 22.39 -17.35
C LEU A 73 -4.48 22.37 -16.33
N LEU A 74 -4.75 22.62 -15.05
CA LEU A 74 -3.72 22.56 -14.00
C LEU A 74 -3.08 21.17 -13.88
N GLU A 75 -3.88 20.10 -14.00
CA GLU A 75 -3.38 18.73 -14.07
C GLU A 75 -2.36 18.58 -15.20
N HIS A 76 -2.74 18.94 -16.44
CA HIS A 76 -1.85 18.79 -17.59
C HIS A 76 -0.61 19.70 -17.53
N VAL A 77 -0.71 20.90 -16.96
CA VAL A 77 0.46 21.76 -16.70
C VAL A 77 1.41 21.10 -15.70
N THR A 78 0.86 20.41 -14.70
CA THR A 78 1.67 19.68 -13.74
C THR A 78 2.35 18.47 -14.40
N VAL A 79 1.59 17.70 -15.18
CA VAL A 79 2.11 16.56 -15.97
C VAL A 79 3.19 17.00 -16.96
N GLU A 80 3.06 18.18 -17.58
CA GLU A 80 4.10 18.73 -18.48
C GLU A 80 5.41 19.02 -17.74
N LEU A 81 5.32 19.64 -16.56
CA LEU A 81 6.52 19.91 -15.76
C LEU A 81 7.22 18.62 -15.31
N LEU A 82 6.42 17.60 -15.00
CA LEU A 82 6.94 16.29 -14.62
C LEU A 82 7.56 15.55 -15.82
N SER A 83 6.92 15.58 -16.99
CA SER A 83 7.41 14.91 -18.20
C SER A 83 8.75 15.46 -18.69
N GLN A 84 9.02 16.74 -18.44
CA GLN A 84 10.31 17.38 -18.74
C GLN A 84 11.37 17.12 -17.67
N SER A 85 11.01 16.69 -16.46
CA SER A 85 11.97 16.40 -15.40
C SER A 85 12.59 15.02 -15.60
N SER A 86 13.92 14.97 -15.69
CA SER A 86 14.65 13.70 -15.73
C SER A 86 14.52 12.87 -14.45
N ALA A 87 14.03 13.46 -13.36
CA ALA A 87 13.80 12.80 -12.08
C ALA A 87 12.43 12.10 -12.01
N SER A 88 11.53 12.35 -12.97
CA SER A 88 10.16 11.86 -12.87
C SER A 88 10.00 10.35 -13.08
N GLY A 89 11.04 9.68 -13.59
CA GLY A 89 11.29 8.24 -13.46
C GLY A 89 10.08 7.31 -13.55
N GLU A 90 9.13 7.56 -14.47
CA GLU A 90 7.97 6.73 -14.85
C GLU A 90 7.07 7.56 -15.78
N ILE A 91 6.07 6.92 -16.41
CA ILE A 91 5.03 7.66 -17.17
C ILE A 91 4.17 8.41 -16.16
N THR A 92 4.18 9.75 -16.21
CA THR A 92 3.31 10.58 -15.37
C THR A 92 1.91 10.68 -15.95
N SER A 93 0.91 10.39 -15.13
CA SER A 93 -0.50 10.53 -15.47
C SER A 93 -1.22 11.35 -14.42
N GLY A 94 -2.31 12.00 -14.84
CA GLY A 94 -3.16 12.77 -13.98
C GLY A 94 -4.60 12.28 -14.03
N LYS A 95 -5.38 12.66 -13.01
CA LYS A 95 -6.83 12.52 -13.01
C LYS A 95 -7.48 13.62 -12.19
N THR A 96 -8.34 14.39 -12.84
CA THR A 96 -9.14 15.45 -12.22
C THR A 96 -10.56 14.94 -11.97
N THR A 97 -11.04 15.11 -10.74
CA THR A 97 -12.40 14.73 -10.36
C THR A 97 -13.08 15.89 -9.62
N PRO A 98 -14.27 16.36 -10.03
CA PRO A 98 -15.00 17.37 -9.28
C PRO A 98 -15.47 16.82 -7.92
N VAL A 99 -15.38 17.62 -6.86
CA VAL A 99 -15.81 17.22 -5.51
C VAL A 99 -17.34 17.37 -5.40
N PRO A 100 -18.09 16.29 -5.13
CA PRO A 100 -19.55 16.37 -5.00
C PRO A 100 -19.97 17.32 -3.88
N GLY A 101 -20.87 18.25 -4.17
CA GLY A 101 -21.40 19.21 -3.20
C GLY A 101 -20.52 20.45 -2.95
N GLU A 102 -19.30 20.50 -3.49
CA GLU A 102 -18.41 21.67 -3.39
C GLU A 102 -18.16 22.28 -4.77
N ASN A 103 -18.87 23.38 -5.08
CA ASN A 103 -18.67 24.08 -6.35
C ASN A 103 -17.22 24.58 -6.49
N ARG A 104 -16.67 24.47 -7.71
CA ARG A 104 -15.32 24.95 -8.08
C ARG A 104 -14.18 24.28 -7.29
N THR A 105 -14.45 23.12 -6.70
CA THR A 105 -13.46 22.33 -5.94
C THR A 105 -13.26 20.99 -6.63
N TYR A 106 -12.01 20.60 -6.80
CA TYR A 106 -11.59 19.43 -7.57
C TYR A 106 -10.50 18.68 -6.82
N ASP A 107 -10.52 17.36 -6.92
CA ASP A 107 -9.42 16.50 -6.51
C ASP A 107 -8.60 16.16 -7.76
N ILE A 108 -7.31 16.55 -7.75
CA ILE A 108 -6.34 16.24 -8.79
C ILE A 108 -5.42 15.15 -8.25
N GLN A 109 -5.45 13.97 -8.86
CA GLN A 109 -4.56 12.87 -8.56
C GLN A 109 -3.44 12.81 -9.59
N LEU A 110 -2.19 12.70 -9.14
CA LEU A 110 -1.00 12.68 -9.99
C LEU A 110 -0.19 11.42 -9.65
N SER A 111 0.15 10.63 -10.67
CA SER A 111 1.02 9.46 -10.52
C SER A 111 2.47 9.86 -10.80
N CYS A 112 3.30 9.87 -9.77
CA CYS A 112 4.75 9.93 -9.92
C CYS A 112 5.39 9.46 -8.61
N PRO A 113 6.49 8.69 -8.69
CA PRO A 113 7.09 8.01 -7.55
C PRO A 113 7.75 8.95 -6.53
N ASP A 114 8.09 10.19 -6.92
CA ASP A 114 8.76 11.15 -6.05
C ASP A 114 7.79 12.24 -5.57
N ASP A 115 7.39 12.15 -4.30
CA ASP A 115 6.41 13.07 -3.71
C ASP A 115 6.89 14.53 -3.67
N VAL A 116 8.20 14.75 -3.51
CA VAL A 116 8.78 16.10 -3.48
C VAL A 116 8.72 16.71 -4.87
N LEU A 117 9.04 15.92 -5.89
CA LEU A 117 8.95 16.33 -7.28
C LEU A 117 7.51 16.69 -7.65
N VAL A 118 6.54 15.84 -7.30
CA VAL A 118 5.12 16.08 -7.62
C VAL A 118 4.58 17.29 -6.88
N ALA A 119 4.87 17.43 -5.59
CA ALA A 119 4.45 18.59 -4.81
C ALA A 119 5.06 19.89 -5.36
N GLY A 120 6.34 19.87 -5.72
CA GLY A 120 7.04 21.00 -6.32
C GLY A 120 6.51 21.37 -7.72
N ALA A 121 6.26 20.37 -8.56
CA ALA A 121 5.68 20.55 -9.89
C ALA A 121 4.26 21.12 -9.81
N LEU A 122 3.41 20.58 -8.92
CA LEU A 122 2.05 21.09 -8.69
C LEU A 122 2.07 22.53 -8.19
N SER A 123 2.94 22.85 -7.22
CA SER A 123 3.08 24.22 -6.72
C SER A 123 3.54 25.18 -7.82
N SER A 124 4.46 24.74 -8.68
CA SER A 124 4.94 25.53 -9.83
C SER A 124 3.85 25.71 -10.88
N ALA A 125 3.06 24.68 -11.16
CA ALA A 125 1.92 24.72 -12.06
C ALA A 125 0.85 25.71 -11.56
N VAL A 126 0.53 25.71 -10.26
CA VAL A 126 -0.38 26.69 -9.67
C VAL A 126 0.15 28.11 -9.85
N TRP A 127 1.45 28.32 -9.65
CA TRP A 127 2.07 29.64 -9.89
C TRP A 127 1.96 30.08 -11.36
N ILE A 128 2.22 29.19 -12.32
CA ILE A 128 2.09 29.45 -13.75
C ILE A 128 0.64 29.78 -14.13
N MET A 129 -0.33 29.04 -13.59
CA MET A 129 -1.75 29.29 -13.79
C MET A 129 -2.17 30.65 -13.22
N ASN A 130 -1.72 30.97 -12.00
CA ASN A 130 -1.98 32.27 -11.39
C ASN A 130 -1.38 33.40 -12.22
N TRP A 131 -0.16 33.24 -12.74
CA TRP A 131 0.47 34.21 -13.64
C TRP A 131 -0.33 34.40 -14.94
N ALA A 132 -0.70 33.30 -15.61
CA ALA A 132 -1.37 33.33 -16.91
C ALA A 132 -2.76 33.99 -16.83
N PHE A 133 -3.54 33.64 -15.80
CA PHE A 133 -4.91 34.12 -15.61
C PHE A 133 -4.99 35.44 -14.82
N SER A 134 -3.89 35.91 -14.21
CA SER A 134 -3.80 37.27 -13.63
C SER A 134 -3.32 38.33 -14.64
N GLY A 135 -3.21 38.00 -15.93
CA GLY A 135 -2.86 38.94 -17.00
C GLY A 135 -1.45 38.78 -17.60
N GLY A 136 -0.60 37.92 -17.03
CA GLY A 136 0.72 37.59 -17.60
C GLY A 136 1.77 38.70 -17.53
N GLY A 137 1.98 39.27 -16.33
CA GLY A 137 2.98 40.32 -16.10
C GLY A 137 4.42 39.81 -15.98
N GLU A 138 5.36 40.66 -15.56
CA GLU A 138 6.72 40.24 -15.23
C GLU A 138 6.83 39.85 -13.74
N PRO A 139 7.66 38.85 -13.37
CA PRO A 139 8.48 38.02 -14.27
C PRO A 139 7.65 36.94 -14.98
N LYS A 140 7.94 36.73 -16.27
CA LYS A 140 7.41 35.56 -17.01
C LYS A 140 8.01 34.25 -16.47
N PRO A 141 7.19 33.18 -16.29
CA PRO A 141 7.70 31.85 -15.97
C PRO A 141 8.70 31.33 -16.99
N ASP A 142 9.83 30.84 -16.49
CA ASP A 142 10.85 30.14 -17.27
C ASP A 142 10.75 28.65 -16.96
N ILE A 143 10.21 27.88 -17.92
CA ILE A 143 9.90 26.46 -17.73
C ILE A 143 11.18 25.65 -17.57
N GLU A 144 12.23 25.95 -18.33
CA GLU A 144 13.51 25.26 -18.24
C GLU A 144 14.16 25.49 -16.87
N ALA A 145 14.14 26.72 -16.37
CA ALA A 145 14.64 27.04 -15.05
C ALA A 145 13.84 26.35 -13.92
N ILE A 146 12.51 26.27 -14.05
CA ILE A 146 11.65 25.57 -13.09
C ILE A 146 11.98 24.08 -13.07
N VAL A 147 11.99 23.42 -14.24
CA VAL A 147 12.29 21.98 -14.36
C VAL A 147 13.69 21.65 -13.84
N SER A 148 14.68 22.48 -14.16
CA SER A 148 16.04 22.36 -13.63
C SER A 148 16.07 22.52 -12.11
N GLY A 149 15.37 23.52 -11.56
CA GLY A 149 15.24 23.74 -10.12
C GLY A 149 14.61 22.55 -9.40
N LEU A 150 13.52 21.99 -9.94
CA LEU A 150 12.85 20.80 -9.40
C LEU A 150 13.76 19.57 -9.42
N THR A 151 14.43 19.33 -10.54
CA THR A 151 15.35 18.19 -10.68
C THR A 151 16.55 18.30 -9.72
N ASN A 152 17.09 19.50 -9.54
CA ASN A 152 18.17 19.76 -8.60
C ASN A 152 17.72 19.61 -7.15
N LEU A 153 16.50 20.03 -6.81
CA LEU A 153 15.93 19.86 -5.48
C LEU A 153 15.87 18.38 -5.11
N VAL A 154 15.26 17.55 -5.97
CA VAL A 154 15.18 16.10 -5.76
C VAL A 154 16.56 15.47 -5.65
N SER A 155 17.46 15.81 -6.59
CA SER A 155 18.83 15.30 -6.59
C SER A 155 19.61 15.67 -5.31
N SER A 156 19.32 16.83 -4.71
CA SER A 156 19.99 17.29 -3.49
C SER A 156 19.52 16.56 -2.21
N LEU A 157 18.30 16.02 -2.22
CA LEU A 157 17.79 15.24 -1.10
C LEU A 157 18.42 13.85 -1.06
N GLY A 158 18.74 13.29 -2.23
CA GLY A 158 19.34 11.96 -2.38
C GLY A 158 18.46 10.84 -1.81
N ASP A 159 18.98 9.61 -1.84
CA ASP A 159 18.22 8.43 -1.37
C ASP A 159 18.41 8.16 0.14
N GLU A 160 19.26 8.94 0.83
CA GLU A 160 19.60 8.67 2.22
C GLU A 160 18.38 8.66 3.16
N PRO A 161 17.42 9.61 3.07
CA PRO A 161 16.23 9.59 3.91
C PRO A 161 15.35 8.35 3.66
N ALA A 162 15.21 7.95 2.39
CA ALA A 162 14.45 6.76 2.02
C ALA A 162 15.09 5.49 2.58
N LYS A 163 16.41 5.32 2.40
CA LYS A 163 17.18 4.18 2.94
C LYS A 163 17.12 4.10 4.46
N GLN A 164 17.24 5.24 5.15
CA GLN A 164 17.11 5.28 6.61
C GLN A 164 15.73 4.83 7.10
N TYR A 165 14.67 5.23 6.38
CA TYR A 165 13.31 4.81 6.71
C TYR A 165 13.10 3.31 6.45
N GLU A 166 13.57 2.80 5.31
CA GLU A 166 13.55 1.37 4.99
C GLU A 166 14.27 0.55 6.06
N GLU A 167 15.50 0.93 6.43
CA GLU A 167 16.26 0.27 7.51
C GLU A 167 15.52 0.31 8.86
N GLN A 168 14.82 1.41 9.16
CA GLN A 168 14.04 1.54 10.38
C GLN A 168 12.83 0.60 10.39
N VAL A 169 12.08 0.54 9.28
CA VAL A 169 10.90 -0.32 9.12
C VAL A 169 11.31 -1.79 9.13
N GLU A 170 12.38 -2.16 8.42
CA GLU A 170 12.92 -3.52 8.43
C GLU A 170 13.29 -3.95 9.84
N ARG A 171 13.94 -3.08 10.61
CA ARG A 171 14.28 -3.37 12.01
C ARG A 171 13.05 -3.59 12.88
N GLN A 172 12.02 -2.75 12.72
CA GLN A 172 10.76 -2.91 13.46
C GLN A 172 10.08 -4.24 13.13
N ILE A 173 10.03 -4.62 11.85
CA ILE A 173 9.45 -5.89 11.40
C ILE A 173 10.26 -7.06 11.97
N GLN A 174 11.60 -7.00 11.92
CA GLN A 174 12.47 -8.04 12.47
C GLN A 174 12.24 -8.22 13.97
N ASP A 175 12.15 -7.13 14.72
CA ASP A 175 11.87 -7.17 16.17
C ASP A 175 10.51 -7.80 16.47
N GLU A 176 9.47 -7.45 15.72
CA GLU A 176 8.13 -8.03 15.87
C GLU A 176 8.10 -9.53 15.53
N VAL A 177 8.76 -9.93 14.45
CA VAL A 177 8.91 -11.34 14.05
C VAL A 177 9.67 -12.13 15.10
N GLU A 178 10.75 -11.58 15.66
CA GLU A 178 11.50 -12.21 16.72
C GLU A 178 10.68 -12.39 18.01
N GLN A 179 9.92 -11.38 18.40
CA GLN A 179 9.05 -11.46 19.56
C GLN A 179 8.00 -12.55 19.38
N ARG A 180 7.32 -12.55 18.22
CA ARG A 180 6.32 -13.58 17.91
C ARG A 180 6.93 -14.98 17.88
N ARG A 181 8.16 -15.12 17.38
CA ARG A 181 8.89 -16.39 17.41
C ARG A 181 9.19 -16.84 18.83
N LYS A 182 9.66 -15.95 19.71
CA LYS A 182 9.94 -16.24 21.14
C LYS A 182 8.67 -16.70 21.87
N GLU A 183 7.54 -16.03 21.63
CA GLU A 183 6.25 -16.41 22.20
C GLU A 183 5.80 -17.81 21.77
N LEU A 184 5.91 -18.13 20.47
CA LEU A 184 5.55 -19.44 19.93
C LEU A 184 6.44 -20.56 20.49
N LEU A 185 7.73 -20.27 20.71
CA LEU A 185 8.65 -21.22 21.34
C LEU A 185 8.27 -21.48 22.79
N ALA A 186 7.97 -20.43 23.57
CA ALA A 186 7.52 -20.56 24.96
C ALA A 186 6.22 -21.38 25.06
N GLN A 187 5.24 -21.11 24.19
CA GLN A 187 4.00 -21.89 24.14
C GLN A 187 4.24 -23.37 23.82
N ARG A 188 5.16 -23.67 22.90
CA ARG A 188 5.55 -25.06 22.61
C ARG A 188 6.26 -25.72 23.78
N GLU A 189 7.14 -25.00 24.49
CA GLU A 189 7.82 -25.52 25.66
C GLU A 189 6.82 -25.87 26.78
N GLU A 190 5.84 -25.00 27.04
CA GLU A 190 4.76 -25.27 27.98
C GLU A 190 3.88 -26.46 27.55
N GLU A 191 3.57 -26.60 26.26
CA GLU A 191 2.85 -27.77 25.74
C GLU A 191 3.66 -29.06 25.93
N LEU A 192 4.96 -29.03 25.63
CA LEU A 192 5.84 -30.17 25.82
C LEU A 192 5.98 -30.54 27.30
N ALA A 193 6.06 -29.56 28.20
CA ALA A 193 6.08 -29.79 29.65
C ALA A 193 4.79 -30.49 30.11
N ARG A 194 3.61 -29.97 29.72
CA ARG A 194 2.32 -30.61 30.03
C ARG A 194 2.22 -32.04 29.48
N ARG A 195 2.74 -32.28 28.28
CA ARG A 195 2.79 -33.63 27.68
C ARG A 195 3.73 -34.57 28.44
N ARG A 196 4.87 -34.08 28.91
CA ARG A 196 5.81 -34.86 29.74
C ARG A 196 5.19 -35.23 31.08
N GLU A 197 4.59 -34.27 31.79
CA GLU A 197 3.89 -34.52 33.05
C GLU A 197 2.75 -35.54 32.87
N ALA A 198 1.96 -35.42 31.79
CA ALA A 198 0.92 -36.40 31.48
C ALA A 198 1.49 -37.79 31.20
N ALA A 199 2.60 -37.89 30.45
CA ALA A 199 3.27 -39.16 30.18
C ALA A 199 3.84 -39.79 31.45
N GLU A 200 4.45 -39.00 32.32
CA GLU A 200 4.97 -39.44 33.62
C GLU A 200 3.85 -39.92 34.55
N ALA A 201 2.72 -39.21 34.60
CA ALA A 201 1.55 -39.64 35.37
C ALA A 201 0.98 -40.97 34.86
N ILE A 202 0.91 -41.16 33.54
CA ILE A 202 0.49 -42.42 32.93
C ILE A 202 1.50 -43.54 33.26
N ALA A 203 2.80 -43.26 33.16
CA ALA A 203 3.85 -44.22 33.49
C ALA A 203 3.81 -44.63 34.97
N ALA A 204 3.61 -43.68 35.89
CA ALA A 204 3.48 -43.93 37.32
C ALA A 204 2.26 -44.81 37.65
N LYS A 205 1.10 -44.54 37.03
CA LYS A 205 -0.10 -45.40 37.17
C LYS A 205 0.17 -46.83 36.68
N LYS A 206 0.73 -46.99 35.49
CA LYS A 206 1.11 -48.31 34.95
C LYS A 206 2.11 -49.04 35.84
N ALA A 207 3.08 -48.32 36.41
CA ALA A 207 4.06 -48.90 37.34
C ALA A 207 3.42 -49.33 38.67
N ALA A 208 2.44 -48.58 39.19
CA ALA A 208 1.68 -48.97 40.38
C ALA A 208 0.84 -50.23 40.12
N GLU A 209 0.10 -50.27 39.01
CA GLU A 209 -0.67 -51.45 38.58
C GLU A 209 0.24 -52.68 38.39
N ALA A 210 1.43 -52.51 37.80
CA ALA A 210 2.40 -53.58 37.66
C ALA A 210 2.92 -54.08 39.02
N ARG A 211 3.18 -53.18 39.97
CA ARG A 211 3.58 -53.55 41.34
C ARG A 211 2.48 -54.32 42.07
N GLU A 212 1.22 -53.92 41.91
CA GLU A 212 0.08 -54.65 42.47
C GLU A 212 -0.06 -56.04 41.85
N ARG A 213 0.07 -56.16 40.52
CA ARG A 213 0.08 -57.46 39.84
C ARG A 213 1.18 -58.38 40.36
N LEU A 214 2.40 -57.86 40.52
CA LEU A 214 3.52 -58.64 41.06
C LEU A 214 3.30 -59.05 42.53
N ARG A 215 2.65 -58.21 43.34
CA ARG A 215 2.25 -58.58 44.71
C ARG A 215 1.21 -59.69 44.71
N ALA A 216 0.16 -59.54 43.92
CA ALA A 216 -0.88 -60.56 43.79
C ALA A 216 -0.32 -61.90 43.27
N GLU A 217 0.62 -61.86 42.33
CA GLU A 217 1.31 -63.05 41.83
C GLU A 217 2.18 -63.70 42.92
N ARG A 218 2.90 -62.91 43.72
CA ARG A 218 3.68 -63.42 44.86
C ARG A 218 2.78 -64.05 45.92
N GLU A 219 1.68 -63.38 46.29
CA GLU A 219 0.70 -63.91 47.25
C GLU A 219 0.04 -65.19 46.73
N ALA A 220 -0.29 -65.27 45.44
CA ALA A 220 -0.82 -66.48 44.82
C ALA A 220 0.19 -67.63 44.83
N ARG A 221 1.47 -67.33 44.58
CA ARG A 221 2.56 -68.32 44.64
C ARG A 221 2.76 -68.82 46.08
N GLU A 222 2.78 -67.92 47.06
CA GLU A 222 2.89 -68.27 48.48
C GLU A 222 1.69 -69.09 48.96
N ALA A 223 0.47 -68.77 48.51
CA ALA A 223 -0.73 -69.55 48.80
C ALA A 223 -0.66 -70.96 48.20
N GLN A 224 -0.25 -71.08 46.93
CA GLN A 224 -0.04 -72.36 46.27
C GLN A 224 1.06 -73.18 46.96
N GLU A 225 2.12 -72.53 47.44
CA GLU A 225 3.18 -73.18 48.22
C GLU A 225 2.67 -73.65 49.59
N ARG A 226 1.83 -72.85 50.26
CA ARG A 226 1.14 -73.22 51.50
C ARG A 226 0.21 -74.42 51.34
N GLU A 227 -0.54 -74.50 50.25
CA GLU A 227 -1.38 -75.66 49.93
C GLU A 227 -0.56 -76.92 49.62
N ARG A 228 0.65 -76.74 49.07
CA ARG A 228 1.60 -77.83 48.80
C ARG A 228 2.45 -78.22 50.02
N ARG A 229 2.39 -77.48 51.14
CA ARG A 229 3.11 -77.80 52.38
C ARG A 229 2.36 -78.90 53.17
N PRO A 230 2.96 -80.09 53.37
CA PRO A 230 2.33 -81.16 54.14
C PRO A 230 2.30 -80.86 55.66
N SER A 231 1.29 -81.42 56.34
CA SER A 231 0.80 -81.00 57.68
C SER A 231 1.71 -81.24 58.89
N TRP A 232 2.97 -81.70 58.74
CA TRP A 232 3.90 -81.91 59.85
C TRP A 232 5.02 -80.85 59.94
N ALA A 233 5.08 -79.90 59.01
CA ALA A 233 6.14 -78.89 58.98
C ALA A 233 5.93 -77.81 60.08
N VAL A 234 6.61 -77.98 61.22
CA VAL A 234 6.73 -77.01 62.32
C VAL A 234 7.57 -75.81 61.87
N GLU A 235 7.12 -74.59 62.20
CA GLU A 235 7.92 -73.37 61.98
C GLU A 235 9.06 -73.32 63.00
N ASP A 236 10.30 -73.26 62.51
CA ASP A 236 11.51 -73.17 63.33
C ASP A 236 11.86 -71.68 63.52
N ASP A 237 11.65 -71.19 64.75
CA ASP A 237 12.07 -69.85 65.20
C ASP A 237 13.53 -69.90 65.69
N GLY A 238 14.48 -69.33 64.95
CA GLY A 238 15.86 -69.14 65.44
C GLY A 238 16.86 -68.63 64.40
N PRO A 239 17.64 -67.56 64.68
CA PRO A 239 18.51 -66.92 63.70
C PRO A 239 19.94 -67.49 63.72
N LEU A 240 20.55 -67.78 62.56
CA LEU A 240 22.01 -67.80 62.43
C LEU A 240 22.47 -67.78 60.96
N ALA A 241 23.64 -67.16 60.81
CA ALA A 241 24.20 -66.59 59.60
C ALA A 241 24.98 -67.58 58.71
N GLY A 242 25.11 -67.19 57.43
CA GLY A 242 26.39 -67.16 56.73
C GLY A 242 26.78 -68.34 55.82
N ALA A 243 26.69 -68.12 54.50
CA ALA A 243 27.62 -68.56 53.43
C ALA A 243 27.02 -68.06 52.10
N THR A 244 27.52 -66.99 51.47
CA THR A 244 28.57 -66.95 50.43
C THR A 244 28.32 -67.87 49.23
N GLU A 245 28.47 -67.27 48.03
CA GLU A 245 28.34 -67.79 46.66
C GLU A 245 27.10 -67.18 45.99
N GLY A 246 27.14 -66.49 44.86
CA GLY A 246 28.18 -66.21 43.88
C GLY A 246 27.45 -65.64 42.67
N ASP A 247 28.05 -64.67 42.00
CA ASP A 247 27.57 -64.01 40.79
C ASP A 247 26.93 -64.95 39.76
N THR A 248 25.86 -64.48 39.10
CA THR A 248 25.68 -64.45 37.62
C THR A 248 24.21 -64.26 37.22
N ALA A 249 23.65 -63.06 37.45
CA ALA A 249 22.38 -62.68 36.83
C ALA A 249 22.27 -61.16 36.61
N SER A 250 23.30 -60.53 36.02
CA SER A 250 23.23 -59.10 35.66
C SER A 250 24.09 -58.73 34.44
N ALA A 251 24.29 -59.65 33.50
CA ALA A 251 24.98 -59.35 32.23
C ALA A 251 24.06 -59.36 31.00
N SER A 252 22.85 -59.95 31.07
CA SER A 252 22.01 -60.11 29.87
C SER A 252 21.11 -58.90 29.57
N SER A 253 20.70 -58.11 30.56
CA SER A 253 19.83 -56.95 30.35
C SER A 253 20.60 -55.68 30.00
N ALA A 254 21.76 -55.45 30.63
CA ALA A 254 22.64 -54.31 30.30
C ALA A 254 23.25 -54.44 28.90
N ALA A 255 23.71 -55.62 28.50
CA ALA A 255 24.26 -55.86 27.16
C ALA A 255 23.21 -55.75 26.04
N GLN A 256 21.93 -56.02 26.34
CA GLN A 256 20.83 -55.94 25.38
C GLN A 256 20.31 -54.50 25.21
N ILE A 257 20.33 -53.70 26.27
CA ILE A 257 20.03 -52.25 26.22
C ILE A 257 21.17 -51.50 25.52
N GLN A 258 22.43 -51.91 25.73
CA GLN A 258 23.59 -51.27 25.12
C GLN A 258 23.77 -51.61 23.62
N ARG A 259 23.19 -52.72 23.14
CA ARG A 259 23.04 -53.01 21.70
C ARG A 259 21.92 -52.23 21.01
N MET A 260 20.88 -51.83 21.74
CA MET A 260 19.80 -51.00 21.18
C MET A 260 20.16 -49.51 21.11
N LEU A 261 21.06 -49.03 22.00
CA LEU A 261 21.46 -47.61 22.07
C LEU A 261 22.72 -47.27 21.27
N ALA A 262 23.45 -48.27 20.76
CA ALA A 262 24.58 -48.05 19.85
C ALA A 262 24.09 -47.94 18.41
N VAL A 263 23.42 -46.83 18.10
CA VAL A 263 23.33 -46.33 16.72
C VAL A 263 24.75 -45.95 16.32
N SER A 264 25.32 -46.62 15.32
CA SER A 264 26.69 -46.34 14.89
C SER A 264 26.80 -44.89 14.36
N PRO A 265 27.97 -44.25 14.45
CA PRO A 265 28.21 -42.93 13.85
C PRO A 265 27.85 -42.87 12.35
N GLU A 266 27.96 -44.01 11.65
CA GLU A 266 27.64 -44.14 10.22
C GLU A 266 26.13 -44.07 9.94
N ALA A 267 25.28 -44.49 10.87
CA ALA A 267 23.82 -44.37 10.73
C ALA A 267 23.34 -42.93 10.97
N TYR A 268 24.05 -42.16 11.80
CA TYR A 268 23.77 -40.73 11.99
C TYR A 268 24.25 -39.89 10.80
N GLN A 269 25.44 -40.20 10.25
CA GLN A 269 25.96 -39.58 9.02
C GLN A 269 25.09 -39.92 7.79
N SER A 270 24.66 -41.17 7.62
CA SER A 270 23.73 -41.54 6.54
C SER A 270 22.38 -40.82 6.64
N SER A 271 21.87 -40.55 7.85
CA SER A 271 20.64 -39.77 8.03
C SER A 271 20.83 -38.27 7.76
N GLN A 272 22.03 -37.72 8.01
CA GLN A 272 22.35 -36.33 7.69
C GLN A 272 22.66 -36.15 6.21
N ASP A 273 23.29 -37.10 5.54
CA ASP A 273 23.51 -37.09 4.10
C ASP A 273 22.18 -37.19 3.33
N LEU A 274 21.23 -38.03 3.80
CA LEU A 274 19.87 -38.13 3.23
C LEU A 274 18.99 -36.89 3.51
N LEU A 275 19.30 -36.11 4.55
CA LEU A 275 18.66 -34.82 4.83
C LEU A 275 19.34 -33.68 4.05
N ALA A 276 20.64 -33.75 3.81
CA ALA A 276 21.39 -32.82 2.96
C ALA A 276 21.04 -32.98 1.47
N GLU A 277 20.82 -34.21 1.00
CA GLU A 277 20.32 -34.49 -0.37
C GLU A 277 18.84 -34.09 -0.58
N ARG A 278 18.08 -33.87 0.50
CA ARG A 278 16.67 -33.42 0.42
C ARG A 278 16.46 -31.92 0.62
N VAL A 279 17.52 -31.15 0.87
CA VAL A 279 17.49 -29.67 0.98
C VAL A 279 18.35 -29.05 -0.13
N ALA A 280 18.37 -29.66 -1.30
CA ALA A 280 18.67 -28.96 -2.55
C ALA A 280 17.34 -28.61 -3.22
N TRP A 281 16.72 -27.51 -2.77
CA TRP A 281 15.81 -26.79 -3.65
C TRP A 281 16.69 -26.08 -4.69
N GLU A 282 16.83 -26.69 -5.87
CA GLU A 282 17.28 -25.95 -7.05
C GLU A 282 16.11 -25.05 -7.49
N PRO A 283 16.31 -23.73 -7.62
CA PRO A 283 15.32 -22.92 -8.31
C PRO A 283 15.17 -23.45 -9.74
N PRO A 284 13.96 -23.45 -10.32
CA PRO A 284 13.80 -23.88 -11.71
C PRO A 284 14.74 -23.06 -12.58
N SER A 285 15.64 -23.74 -13.30
CA SER A 285 16.48 -23.13 -14.31
C SER A 285 15.57 -22.47 -15.34
N GLU A 286 15.72 -21.15 -15.52
CA GLU A 286 15.18 -20.46 -16.69
C GLU A 286 15.67 -21.19 -17.93
N GLU A 287 14.77 -21.90 -18.61
CA GLU A 287 14.99 -22.26 -20.00
C GLU A 287 15.12 -20.92 -20.74
N LEU A 288 16.34 -20.65 -21.20
CA LEU A 288 16.63 -19.71 -22.26
C LEU A 288 15.68 -20.01 -23.42
N VAL A 289 14.62 -19.21 -23.52
CA VAL A 289 13.80 -19.10 -24.72
C VAL A 289 14.78 -18.72 -25.83
N PRO A 290 15.01 -19.56 -26.85
CA PRO A 290 15.90 -19.18 -27.93
C PRO A 290 15.27 -18.00 -28.66
N SER A 291 16.00 -16.89 -28.69
CA SER A 291 15.76 -15.76 -29.57
C SER A 291 15.66 -16.26 -31.02
N GLN A 292 14.45 -16.28 -31.57
CA GLN A 292 14.26 -16.31 -33.02
C GLN A 292 14.07 -14.87 -33.50
N GLU A 293 15.19 -14.24 -33.83
CA GLU A 293 15.19 -13.16 -34.81
C GLU A 293 15.22 -13.77 -36.22
N ASP A 294 14.38 -13.18 -37.08
CA ASP A 294 14.43 -13.08 -38.53
C ASP A 294 14.29 -14.32 -39.43
N GLU A 295 13.13 -14.45 -40.10
CA GLU A 295 12.99 -14.20 -41.56
C GLU A 295 11.52 -14.43 -42.06
N PRO A 296 11.14 -13.89 -43.24
CA PRO A 296 9.86 -13.19 -43.44
C PRO A 296 8.79 -14.04 -44.13
N VAL A 297 7.51 -13.76 -43.86
CA VAL A 297 6.42 -14.24 -44.74
C VAL A 297 5.45 -13.11 -45.09
N SER A 298 5.45 -12.84 -46.39
CA SER A 298 4.59 -11.92 -47.12
C SER A 298 3.11 -12.35 -47.10
N ARG A 299 2.24 -11.34 -46.92
CA ARG A 299 0.87 -11.12 -47.41
C ARG A 299 0.15 -12.32 -48.09
N HIS A 300 -1.02 -12.67 -47.58
CA HIS A 300 -2.29 -12.47 -48.31
C HIS A 300 -3.55 -12.64 -47.43
N ALA A 301 -4.46 -11.68 -47.63
CA ALA A 301 -5.87 -11.51 -47.23
C ALA A 301 -6.70 -12.75 -46.83
N PHE A 302 -7.62 -12.57 -45.87
CA PHE A 302 -9.04 -12.97 -45.97
C PHE A 302 -9.89 -12.18 -44.95
N ALA A 303 -11.16 -11.98 -45.30
CA ALA A 303 -12.09 -10.96 -44.83
C ALA A 303 -13.01 -11.37 -43.64
N ASP A 304 -13.71 -10.33 -43.14
CA ASP A 304 -14.91 -10.22 -42.29
C ASP A 304 -15.70 -11.49 -41.85
N GLU A 305 -15.95 -11.58 -40.53
CA GLU A 305 -17.27 -11.86 -39.92
C GLU A 305 -17.22 -11.66 -38.38
N PRO A 306 -18.24 -11.03 -37.72
CA PRO A 306 -18.25 -10.80 -36.27
C PRO A 306 -19.11 -11.83 -35.50
N PRO A 307 -18.85 -12.11 -34.21
CA PRO A 307 -19.81 -12.81 -33.36
C PRO A 307 -20.52 -11.89 -32.35
N GLU A 308 -21.69 -12.37 -31.94
CA GLU A 308 -22.88 -11.70 -31.41
C GLU A 308 -22.83 -11.28 -29.92
N GLU A 309 -23.58 -10.24 -29.56
CA GLU A 309 -23.86 -9.82 -28.18
C GLU A 309 -24.97 -10.67 -27.51
N PRO A 310 -24.87 -11.00 -26.21
CA PRO A 310 -25.99 -11.58 -25.48
C PRO A 310 -26.88 -10.51 -24.83
N VAL A 311 -28.17 -10.57 -25.18
CA VAL A 311 -29.30 -9.85 -24.56
C VAL A 311 -29.56 -10.39 -23.15
N LEU A 312 -29.61 -9.52 -22.13
CA LEU A 312 -30.11 -9.83 -20.79
C LEU A 312 -31.47 -9.15 -20.55
N THR A 313 -32.48 -9.97 -20.26
CA THR A 313 -33.85 -9.59 -19.94
C THR A 313 -34.04 -9.25 -18.45
N HIS A 314 -35.03 -8.42 -18.16
CA HIS A 314 -35.33 -7.78 -16.88
C HIS A 314 -35.73 -8.70 -15.71
N GLY A 315 -35.42 -8.24 -14.49
CA GLY A 315 -36.34 -8.33 -13.33
C GLY A 315 -35.68 -8.54 -11.95
N HIS A 316 -35.47 -7.47 -11.19
CA HIS A 316 -36.03 -7.25 -9.83
C HIS A 316 -35.39 -6.05 -9.11
N ASP A 317 -36.17 -5.00 -8.96
CA ASP A 317 -35.96 -3.88 -8.05
C ASP A 317 -36.08 -4.34 -6.59
N ASP A 318 -35.02 -4.26 -5.76
CA ASP A 318 -35.18 -4.06 -4.30
C ASP A 318 -33.90 -3.69 -3.51
N TYR A 319 -32.94 -2.93 -4.08
CA TYR A 319 -31.73 -2.55 -3.34
C TYR A 319 -31.77 -1.12 -2.73
N ALA A 320 -32.62 -0.24 -3.27
CA ALA A 320 -32.68 1.17 -2.85
C ALA A 320 -33.52 1.42 -1.57
N SER A 321 -34.32 0.46 -1.12
CA SER A 321 -35.18 0.58 0.06
C SER A 321 -34.44 0.28 1.38
N GLN A 322 -33.34 -0.48 1.33
CA GLN A 322 -32.67 -0.98 2.55
C GLN A 322 -31.64 -0.02 3.16
N LEU A 323 -31.22 1.02 2.43
CA LEU A 323 -30.24 1.99 2.93
C LEU A 323 -30.85 3.15 3.71
N ASN A 324 -32.17 3.36 3.62
CA ASN A 324 -32.81 4.54 4.23
C ASN A 324 -33.22 4.33 5.71
N THR A 325 -33.11 3.11 6.25
CA THR A 325 -33.55 2.78 7.62
C THR A 325 -32.40 2.85 8.64
N ALA A 326 -31.15 2.99 8.21
CA ALA A 326 -29.98 3.01 9.09
C ALA A 326 -29.58 4.41 9.61
N PHE A 327 -30.15 5.51 9.06
CA PHE A 327 -29.79 6.88 9.43
C PHE A 327 -30.83 7.62 10.29
N ALA A 328 -31.95 6.98 10.65
CA ALA A 328 -33.08 7.65 11.29
C ALA A 328 -33.06 7.68 12.84
N THR A 329 -32.00 7.25 13.54
CA THR A 329 -31.96 7.33 15.00
C THR A 329 -30.58 7.65 15.58
N ARG A 330 -30.29 8.94 15.82
CA ARG A 330 -29.57 9.43 17.01
C ARG A 330 -29.69 10.95 17.18
N PRO A 331 -29.62 11.45 18.44
CA PRO A 331 -30.33 12.65 18.88
C PRO A 331 -29.59 13.96 18.60
N HIS A 332 -30.41 14.98 18.32
CA HIS A 332 -30.05 16.38 18.16
C HIS A 332 -29.44 16.94 19.47
N ILE A 333 -28.20 17.44 19.41
CA ILE A 333 -27.61 18.25 20.48
C ILE A 333 -27.84 19.71 20.09
N ASP A 334 -28.66 20.38 20.90
CA ASP A 334 -29.00 21.79 20.79
C ASP A 334 -27.87 22.64 21.40
N LEU A 335 -27.24 23.50 20.60
CA LEU A 335 -26.32 24.54 21.08
C LEU A 335 -26.98 25.88 20.78
N GLY A 336 -27.58 26.43 21.84
CA GLY A 336 -28.51 27.54 21.79
C GLY A 336 -27.94 28.87 21.30
N GLU A 337 -28.89 29.64 20.75
CA GLU A 337 -28.82 31.06 20.48
C GLU A 337 -28.38 31.88 21.71
N ARG A 338 -27.52 32.87 21.46
CA ARG A 338 -27.47 34.08 22.27
C ARG A 338 -27.47 35.30 21.35
N ALA A 339 -28.53 36.08 21.52
CA ALA A 339 -28.75 37.36 20.88
C ALA A 339 -28.03 38.51 21.62
N ASP A 340 -27.87 39.61 20.87
CA ASP A 340 -27.89 41.02 21.25
C ASP A 340 -26.64 41.76 21.77
N GLY A 341 -26.48 42.96 21.18
CA GLY A 341 -25.63 44.09 21.59
C GLY A 341 -24.54 44.40 20.57
N GLY A 342 -24.65 45.35 19.63
CA GLY A 342 -25.29 46.66 19.69
C GLY A 342 -24.29 47.69 20.23
N ASP A 343 -23.47 48.31 19.37
CA ASP A 343 -23.00 49.68 19.57
C ASP A 343 -22.35 50.28 18.30
N THR A 344 -22.87 51.43 17.89
CA THR A 344 -22.21 52.44 17.02
C THR A 344 -22.08 53.72 17.83
N PRO A 345 -20.99 54.49 17.64
CA PRO A 345 -21.16 55.79 16.97
C PRO A 345 -19.97 56.12 16.04
N GLY A 346 -20.17 56.76 14.88
CA GLY A 346 -20.29 58.22 14.71
C GLY A 346 -18.94 58.77 14.18
N ASP A 347 -18.80 58.98 12.87
CA ASP A 347 -18.93 60.26 12.14
C ASP A 347 -17.74 61.23 12.30
N GLY A 348 -17.23 61.74 11.18
CA GLY A 348 -16.05 62.61 11.10
C GLY A 348 -15.54 62.79 9.67
N GLY A 349 -16.08 63.79 8.97
CA GLY A 349 -15.91 64.06 7.54
C GLY A 349 -14.52 64.50 7.04
N GLY A 350 -14.46 64.75 5.73
CA GLY A 350 -13.30 65.35 5.05
C GLY A 350 -13.42 65.26 3.52
N GLU A 351 -13.98 66.31 2.93
CA GLU A 351 -14.18 66.54 1.49
C GLU A 351 -12.89 66.82 0.70
N ASP A 352 -13.10 66.92 -0.62
CA ASP A 352 -12.32 67.63 -1.66
C ASP A 352 -11.21 66.88 -2.41
N ALA A 353 -10.99 67.03 -3.72
CA ALA A 353 -11.73 67.52 -4.89
C ALA A 353 -10.78 67.41 -6.10
N ALA A 354 -11.36 67.39 -7.31
CA ALA A 354 -10.75 67.64 -8.63
C ALA A 354 -9.78 66.56 -9.17
N GLY A 355 -9.85 66.12 -10.43
CA GLY A 355 -10.45 66.71 -11.64
C GLY A 355 -9.40 66.66 -12.74
N GLY A 356 -9.70 66.02 -13.88
CA GLY A 356 -8.74 65.96 -15.00
C GLY A 356 -9.15 64.99 -16.11
N THR A 357 -9.82 65.53 -17.11
CA THR A 357 -10.30 64.92 -18.36
C THR A 357 -9.23 64.80 -19.45
N ALA A 358 -9.58 64.03 -20.49
CA ALA A 358 -9.09 63.99 -21.88
C ALA A 358 -7.94 62.99 -22.16
N ASP A 359 -7.84 62.32 -23.31
CA ASP A 359 -8.67 62.07 -24.50
C ASP A 359 -7.79 61.16 -25.41
N GLY A 360 -8.42 60.31 -26.24
CA GLY A 360 -7.94 59.94 -27.57
C GLY A 360 -6.78 58.94 -27.72
N GLY A 361 -7.07 57.79 -28.35
CA GLY A 361 -6.04 56.99 -29.02
C GLY A 361 -6.40 55.52 -29.27
N GLU A 362 -7.44 55.25 -30.05
CA GLU A 362 -7.71 53.91 -30.58
C GLU A 362 -6.60 53.48 -31.56
N GLY A 363 -5.70 52.62 -31.11
CA GLY A 363 -4.71 51.94 -31.95
C GLY A 363 -5.12 50.48 -32.14
N LYS A 364 -5.90 50.19 -33.18
CA LYS A 364 -6.27 48.83 -33.59
C LYS A 364 -5.04 48.16 -34.22
N VAL A 365 -4.37 47.29 -33.47
CA VAL A 365 -3.29 46.44 -33.98
C VAL A 365 -3.93 45.29 -34.78
N PRO A 366 -3.57 45.07 -36.06
CA PRO A 366 -4.16 43.98 -36.84
C PRO A 366 -3.70 42.62 -36.30
N LEU A 367 -4.65 41.73 -36.03
CA LEU A 367 -4.39 40.32 -35.76
C LEU A 367 -4.29 39.56 -37.11
N PRO A 368 -3.49 38.49 -37.21
CA PRO A 368 -3.11 37.84 -38.48
C PRO A 368 -4.22 37.05 -39.20
N TRP A 369 -5.50 37.26 -38.88
CA TRP A 369 -6.62 36.49 -39.45
C TRP A 369 -7.79 37.32 -39.97
N ASP A 370 -7.66 38.64 -40.14
CA ASP A 370 -8.70 39.41 -40.86
C ASP A 370 -8.82 38.92 -42.32
N PRO A 371 -10.00 38.43 -42.77
CA PRO A 371 -10.21 38.05 -44.16
C PRO A 371 -10.29 39.30 -45.05
N PRO A 372 -9.89 39.22 -46.34
CA PRO A 372 -9.93 40.38 -47.23
C PRO A 372 -11.38 40.81 -47.49
N GLU A 373 -11.67 42.08 -47.24
CA GLU A 373 -12.95 42.70 -47.60
C GLU A 373 -13.13 42.65 -49.13
N GLY A 374 -14.21 41.98 -49.56
CA GLY A 374 -14.53 41.73 -50.95
C GLY A 374 -15.11 42.96 -51.67
N GLU A 375 -14.74 43.08 -52.94
CA GLU A 375 -15.40 43.92 -53.92
C GLU A 375 -16.78 43.34 -54.27
N GLY A 376 -17.81 44.19 -54.22
CA GLY A 376 -19.18 43.93 -54.66
C GLY A 376 -19.92 45.23 -54.91
#